data_AF-A0A6P0W728-F1
#
_entry.id   AF-A0A6P0W728-F1
#
_cell.length_a   1.000
_cell.length_b   1.000
_cell.length_c   1.000
_cell.angle_alpha   90.00
_cell.angle_beta   90.00
_cell.angle_gamma   90.00
#
_symmetry.space_group_name_H-M   'P 1'
#
loop_
_entity.id
_entity.type
_entity.pdbx_description
1 polymer ?
#
loop_
_entity_poly.entity_id
_entity_poly.type
_entity_poly.pdbx_seq_one_letter_code
_entity_poly.pdbx_strand_id
1 'polypeptide(L)'
;MKLKVNQAKNHPLRFKMVVFLIYSGLVYLGIASLYWFVVFPINFLDGFLEESQLNKLFFLLNQVDEKDRIVFYIAVLIMAIGLVILLKIYYLSKRSFDLEKTGISDKKAICSEDRQMIQCLNNALEWLSSDQIALRLGGIYALERIAKVSAQDHWKIMEILSTFVRYQSPGKIHVEMQKQINDSCSPLPITEDQKLPIDIQGALTVIGRRDSSKELEDDKIDLRHATLIGANLTEANLQEAYLNGSKLQGADLNQANLKGTYVIGANLEGADCNQANLQGAYLIKANLTDACLSDANLEGAFLRSAKLEQAILWNANLQRASLIQANLQEANLEGANLHGTDLRGANLQGAKNLTKKQIELAQIDSETILPYYLIRA
;
A
#
# COMPACT_ATOMS: atom_id res chain seq x y z
N MET A 1 21.82 22.58 66.22
CA MET A 1 21.42 23.14 67.54
C MET A 1 20.62 24.42 67.26
N LYS A 2 19.44 24.55 67.86
CA LYS A 2 18.34 25.50 67.52
C LYS A 2 18.76 26.98 67.50
N LEU A 3 18.42 27.72 66.44
CA LEU A 3 18.32 29.19 66.48
C LEU A 3 16.89 29.59 66.88
N LYS A 4 16.79 30.34 67.98
CA LYS A 4 15.56 30.97 68.48
C LYS A 4 15.20 32.16 67.60
N VAL A 5 13.95 32.19 67.15
CA VAL A 5 13.22 33.40 66.77
C VAL A 5 12.41 33.84 68.00
N ASN A 6 12.52 35.12 68.38
CA ASN A 6 11.52 35.85 69.16
C ASN A 6 11.34 37.20 68.47
N GLN A 7 10.22 37.38 67.76
CA GLN A 7 8.96 38.01 68.24
C GLN A 7 9.11 39.53 68.41
N ALA A 8 8.56 40.33 67.50
CA ALA A 8 7.14 40.69 67.32
C ALA A 8 6.83 42.01 68.04
N LYS A 9 6.23 43.00 67.35
CA LYS A 9 4.86 43.53 67.54
C LYS A 9 4.95 45.04 67.22
N ASN A 10 3.99 45.77 66.69
CA ASN A 10 2.56 45.61 66.43
C ASN A 10 2.14 46.84 65.59
N HIS A 11 1.21 46.71 64.63
CA HIS A 11 0.02 47.58 64.49
C HIS A 11 -0.93 47.05 63.37
N PRO A 12 -1.58 45.88 63.55
CA PRO A 12 -2.46 45.27 62.54
C PRO A 12 -3.93 45.79 62.53
N LEU A 13 -4.32 46.69 63.44
CA LEU A 13 -5.73 47.09 63.60
C LEU A 13 -6.17 48.26 62.70
N ARG A 14 -5.28 49.19 62.34
CA ARG A 14 -5.65 50.32 61.46
C ARG A 14 -5.75 49.91 59.98
N PHE A 15 -4.96 48.93 59.55
CA PHE A 15 -4.95 48.46 58.15
C PHE A 15 -6.20 47.63 57.82
N LYS A 16 -6.64 46.76 58.74
CA LYS A 16 -7.85 45.94 58.54
C LYS A 16 -9.14 46.77 58.42
N MET A 17 -9.21 47.90 59.13
CA MET A 17 -10.39 48.78 59.10
C MET A 17 -10.50 49.57 57.79
N VAL A 18 -9.36 50.01 57.22
CA VAL A 18 -9.33 50.70 55.92
C VAL A 18 -9.66 49.73 54.78
N VAL A 19 -9.12 48.51 54.82
CA VAL A 19 -9.44 47.48 53.81
C VAL A 19 -10.93 47.11 53.85
N PHE A 20 -11.53 47.02 55.04
CA PHE A 20 -12.96 46.71 55.18
C PHE A 20 -13.86 47.82 54.60
N LEU A 21 -13.52 49.10 54.81
CA LEU A 21 -14.28 50.23 54.27
C LEU A 21 -14.17 50.35 52.74
N ILE A 22 -13.01 50.02 52.17
CA ILE A 22 -12.82 50.00 50.70
C ILE A 22 -13.62 48.84 50.07
N TYR A 23 -13.60 47.66 50.70
CA TYR A 23 -14.36 46.50 50.21
C TYR A 23 -15.87 46.72 50.32
N SER A 24 -16.37 47.31 51.40
CA SER A 24 -17.80 47.58 51.55
C SER A 24 -18.31 48.63 50.54
N GLY A 25 -17.50 49.64 50.23
CA GLY A 25 -17.81 50.65 49.20
C GLY A 25 -17.85 50.07 47.78
N LEU A 26 -16.89 49.21 47.43
CA LEU A 26 -16.85 48.56 46.11
C LEU A 26 -18.00 47.56 45.91
N VAL A 27 -18.40 46.84 46.97
CA VAL A 27 -19.56 45.94 46.93
C VAL A 27 -20.85 46.74 46.77
N TYR A 28 -21.00 47.88 47.44
CA TYR A 28 -22.18 48.75 47.27
C TYR A 28 -22.27 49.36 45.87
N LEU A 29 -21.15 49.80 45.30
CA LEU A 29 -21.08 50.28 43.90
C LEU A 29 -21.39 49.17 42.89
N GLY A 30 -20.93 47.94 43.15
CA GLY A 30 -21.23 46.78 42.32
C GLY A 30 -22.71 46.36 42.36
N ILE A 31 -23.32 46.34 43.56
CA ILE A 31 -24.74 45.99 43.74
C ILE A 31 -25.66 47.10 43.20
N ALA A 32 -25.33 48.39 43.41
CA ALA A 32 -26.08 49.50 42.82
C ALA A 32 -26.00 49.51 41.29
N SER A 33 -24.84 49.18 40.72
CA SER A 33 -24.66 48.97 39.28
C SER A 33 -25.50 47.79 38.78
N LEU A 34 -25.49 46.64 39.46
CA LEU A 34 -26.33 45.49 39.10
C LEU A 34 -27.83 45.81 39.15
N TYR A 35 -28.29 46.60 40.12
CA TYR A 35 -29.69 47.01 40.21
C TYR A 35 -30.10 47.91 39.03
N TRP A 36 -29.22 48.83 38.61
CA TRP A 36 -29.43 49.68 37.44
C TRP A 36 -29.24 48.97 36.08
N PHE A 37 -28.42 47.92 36.02
CA PHE A 37 -28.13 47.18 34.78
C PHE A 37 -28.97 45.93 34.57
N VAL A 38 -29.59 45.38 35.62
CA VAL A 38 -30.41 44.16 35.52
C VAL A 38 -31.86 44.46 35.85
N VAL A 39 -32.16 45.10 36.98
CA VAL A 39 -33.55 45.28 37.44
C VAL A 39 -34.24 46.45 36.74
N PHE A 40 -33.52 47.56 36.53
CA PHE A 40 -34.05 48.71 35.79
C PHE A 40 -34.41 48.37 34.33
N PRO A 41 -33.55 47.70 33.54
CA PRO A 41 -33.94 47.29 32.19
C PRO A 41 -35.02 46.22 32.19
N ILE A 42 -35.06 45.23 33.10
CA ILE A 42 -36.11 44.20 33.08
C ILE A 42 -37.50 44.81 33.34
N ASN A 43 -37.63 45.75 34.29
CA ASN A 43 -38.89 46.46 34.50
C ASN A 43 -39.21 47.53 33.42
N PHE A 44 -38.23 47.86 32.57
CA PHE A 44 -38.37 48.81 31.45
C PHE A 44 -38.55 48.10 30.09
N LEU A 45 -38.14 46.84 29.98
CA LEU A 45 -38.20 46.00 28.76
C LEU A 45 -39.47 45.15 28.66
N ASP A 46 -40.24 44.98 29.73
CA ASP A 46 -41.58 44.36 29.69
C ASP A 46 -42.62 45.25 28.96
N GLY A 47 -42.23 46.43 28.47
CA GLY A 47 -43.08 47.36 27.73
C GLY A 47 -42.37 48.01 26.54
N PHE A 48 -41.95 47.23 25.55
CA PHE A 48 -41.46 47.73 24.25
C PHE A 48 -42.12 46.87 23.17
N LEU A 49 -42.94 47.35 22.23
CA LEU A 49 -42.93 48.60 21.48
C LEU A 49 -44.32 48.87 20.88
N GLU A 50 -45.13 49.73 21.50
CA GLU A 50 -46.22 50.41 20.78
C GLU A 50 -45.71 51.78 20.31
N GLU A 51 -46.01 52.14 19.07
CA GLU A 51 -45.59 53.39 18.38
C GLU A 51 -45.84 54.66 19.22
N SER A 52 -46.84 54.61 20.10
CA SER A 52 -47.21 55.62 21.10
C SER A 52 -46.11 55.94 22.11
N GLN A 53 -45.35 54.95 22.57
CA GLN A 53 -44.34 55.13 23.63
C GLN A 53 -42.99 55.61 23.08
N LEU A 54 -42.64 55.24 21.84
CA LEU A 54 -41.49 55.79 21.12
C LEU A 54 -41.66 57.28 20.86
N ASN A 55 -42.86 57.72 20.48
CA ASN A 55 -43.17 59.14 20.29
C ASN A 55 -43.10 59.94 21.60
N LYS A 56 -43.51 59.35 22.73
CA LYS A 56 -43.33 59.96 24.07
C LYS A 56 -41.87 60.03 24.50
N LEU A 57 -41.08 58.98 24.25
CA LEU A 57 -39.66 58.97 24.53
C LEU A 57 -38.92 60.01 23.68
N PHE A 58 -39.27 60.12 22.40
CA PHE A 58 -38.73 61.13 21.48
C PHE A 58 -39.11 62.56 21.91
N PHE A 59 -40.36 62.77 22.36
CA PHE A 59 -40.81 64.05 22.89
C PHE A 59 -40.06 64.46 24.18
N LEU A 60 -39.86 63.53 25.12
CA LEU A 60 -39.11 63.78 26.36
C LEU A 60 -37.62 64.03 26.08
N LEU A 61 -37.01 63.27 25.16
CA LEU A 61 -35.64 63.51 24.72
C LEU A 61 -35.49 64.90 24.09
N ASN A 62 -36.50 65.40 23.39
CA ASN A 62 -36.47 66.73 22.76
C ASN A 62 -36.57 67.91 23.74
N GLN A 63 -36.94 67.68 25.01
CA GLN A 63 -36.96 68.70 26.07
C GLN A 63 -35.66 68.75 26.90
N VAL A 64 -34.78 67.76 26.73
CA VAL A 64 -33.48 67.69 27.43
C VAL A 64 -32.44 68.55 26.69
N ASP A 65 -31.50 69.15 27.40
CA ASP A 65 -30.45 69.98 26.78
C ASP A 65 -29.68 69.20 25.68
N GLU A 66 -29.26 69.92 24.64
CA GLU A 66 -28.67 69.33 23.42
C GLU A 66 -27.44 68.45 23.70
N LYS A 67 -26.64 68.82 24.72
CA LYS A 67 -25.45 68.07 25.14
C LYS A 67 -25.81 66.71 25.74
N ASP A 68 -26.86 66.63 26.56
CA ASP A 68 -27.25 65.40 27.24
C ASP A 68 -27.92 64.40 26.29
N ARG A 69 -28.61 64.89 25.24
CA ARG A 69 -29.11 64.04 24.14
C ARG A 69 -27.98 63.34 23.39
N ILE A 70 -26.88 64.05 23.08
CA ILE A 70 -25.73 63.47 22.38
C ILE A 70 -25.09 62.36 23.23
N VAL A 71 -24.94 62.59 24.54
CA VAL A 71 -24.40 61.58 25.47
C VAL A 71 -25.28 60.33 25.49
N PHE A 72 -26.61 60.49 25.49
CA PHE A 72 -27.55 59.37 25.43
C PHE A 72 -27.41 58.55 24.14
N TYR A 73 -27.35 59.19 22.97
CA TYR A 73 -27.17 58.49 21.70
C TYR A 73 -25.83 57.75 21.61
N ILE A 74 -24.74 58.34 22.13
CA ILE A 74 -23.43 57.67 22.21
C ILE A 74 -23.52 56.43 23.11
N ALA A 75 -24.21 56.52 24.26
CA ALA A 75 -24.38 55.38 25.16
C ALA A 75 -25.16 54.23 24.51
N VAL A 76 -26.25 54.53 23.79
CA VAL A 76 -27.04 53.53 23.06
C VAL A 76 -26.21 52.88 21.94
N LEU A 77 -25.41 53.67 21.21
CA LEU A 77 -24.53 53.16 20.15
C LEU A 77 -23.46 52.22 20.70
N ILE A 78 -22.85 52.56 21.85
CA ILE A 78 -21.87 51.70 22.52
C ILE A 78 -22.50 50.38 22.96
N MET A 79 -23.73 50.39 23.49
CA MET A 79 -24.44 49.16 23.86
C MET A 79 -24.76 48.29 22.64
N ALA A 80 -25.21 48.89 21.53
CA ALA A 80 -25.50 48.18 20.30
C ALA A 80 -24.24 47.51 19.72
N ILE A 81 -23.11 48.22 19.71
CA ILE A 81 -21.81 47.67 19.27
C ILE A 81 -21.37 46.53 20.20
N GLY A 82 -21.54 46.69 21.52
CA GLY A 82 -21.23 45.65 22.50
C GLY A 82 -22.02 44.36 22.28
N LEU A 83 -23.32 44.46 21.97
CA LEU A 83 -24.17 43.31 21.68
C LEU A 83 -23.72 42.56 20.42
N VAL A 84 -23.37 43.28 19.35
CA VAL A 84 -22.89 42.68 18.09
C VAL A 84 -21.57 41.95 18.32
N ILE A 85 -20.65 42.51 19.11
CA ILE A 85 -19.38 41.86 19.46
C ILE A 85 -19.64 40.58 20.27
N LEU A 86 -20.54 40.61 21.27
CA LEU A 86 -20.90 39.44 22.06
C LEU A 86 -21.53 38.33 21.21
N LEU A 87 -22.45 38.68 20.31
CA LEU A 87 -23.04 37.71 19.37
C LEU A 87 -21.98 37.11 18.44
N LYS A 88 -21.01 37.92 17.98
CA LYS A 88 -19.91 37.45 17.14
C LYS A 88 -18.99 36.51 17.90
N ILE A 89 -18.64 36.80 19.16
CA ILE A 89 -17.84 35.93 20.02
C ILE A 89 -18.58 34.62 20.29
N TYR A 90 -19.88 34.69 20.60
CA TYR A 90 -20.72 33.51 20.79
C TYR A 90 -20.73 32.62 19.54
N TYR A 91 -20.95 33.21 18.36
CA TYR A 91 -20.99 32.46 17.10
C TYR A 91 -19.63 31.86 16.73
N LEU A 92 -18.54 32.59 16.97
CA LEU A 92 -17.17 32.08 16.76
C LEU A 92 -16.84 30.94 17.72
N SER A 93 -17.20 31.06 19.00
CA SER A 93 -16.99 30.01 20.01
C SER A 93 -17.82 28.75 19.72
N LYS A 94 -19.07 28.93 19.25
CA LYS A 94 -19.92 27.82 18.83
C LYS A 94 -19.31 27.08 17.63
N ARG A 95 -18.82 27.82 16.63
CA ARG A 95 -18.18 27.25 15.43
C ARG A 95 -16.90 26.48 15.75
N SER A 96 -16.06 26.95 16.68
CA SER A 96 -14.86 26.22 17.08
C SER A 96 -15.18 24.88 17.77
N PHE A 97 -16.24 24.86 18.59
CA PHE A 97 -16.68 23.64 19.27
C PHE A 97 -17.26 22.61 18.29
N ASP A 98 -18.02 23.05 17.30
CA ASP A 98 -18.60 22.15 16.29
C ASP A 98 -17.50 21.55 15.38
N LEU A 99 -16.47 22.33 15.01
CA LEU A 99 -15.29 21.82 14.26
C LEU A 99 -14.46 20.81 15.07
N GLU A 100 -14.35 21.01 16.38
CA GLU A 100 -13.65 20.07 17.26
C GLU A 100 -14.43 18.75 17.39
N LYS A 101 -15.76 18.82 17.48
CA LYS A 101 -16.63 17.64 17.56
C LYS A 101 -16.63 16.83 16.27
N THR A 102 -16.64 17.47 15.11
CA THR A 102 -16.49 16.77 13.82
C THR A 102 -15.10 16.14 13.71
N GLY A 103 -14.04 16.87 14.06
CA GLY A 103 -12.68 16.33 14.05
C GLY A 103 -12.45 15.15 15.00
N ILE A 104 -13.10 15.14 16.17
CA ILE A 104 -13.07 14.01 17.11
C ILE A 104 -13.90 12.83 16.58
N SER A 105 -15.06 13.09 15.97
CA SER A 105 -15.90 12.04 15.35
C SER A 105 -15.15 11.35 14.22
N ASP A 106 -14.53 12.11 13.33
CA ASP A 106 -13.76 11.60 12.20
C ASP A 106 -12.53 10.83 12.71
N LYS A 107 -11.76 11.38 13.66
CA LYS A 107 -10.64 10.66 14.29
C LYS A 107 -11.07 9.37 14.98
N LYS A 108 -12.24 9.36 15.63
CA LYS A 108 -12.75 8.18 16.33
C LYS A 108 -13.26 7.11 15.36
N ALA A 109 -13.87 7.51 14.25
CA ALA A 109 -14.27 6.62 13.17
C ALA A 109 -13.04 5.97 12.52
N ILE A 110 -12.04 6.78 12.15
CA ILE A 110 -10.74 6.30 11.60
C ILE A 110 -10.07 5.34 12.59
N CYS A 111 -9.93 5.71 13.87
CA CYS A 111 -9.37 4.81 14.90
C CYS A 111 -10.17 3.51 15.09
N SER A 112 -11.48 3.51 14.82
CA SER A 112 -12.31 2.32 14.94
C SER A 112 -12.20 1.40 13.72
N GLU A 113 -12.10 1.97 12.52
CA GLU A 113 -11.84 1.24 11.28
C GLU A 113 -10.44 0.64 11.29
N ASP A 114 -9.42 1.40 11.72
CA ASP A 114 -8.05 0.91 11.87
C ASP A 114 -7.98 -0.28 12.84
N ARG A 115 -8.72 -0.22 13.97
CA ARG A 115 -8.78 -1.34 14.92
C ARG A 115 -9.44 -2.59 14.33
N GLN A 116 -10.50 -2.42 13.54
CA GLN A 116 -11.18 -3.54 12.88
C GLN A 116 -10.25 -4.19 11.85
N MET A 117 -9.54 -3.38 11.05
CA MET A 117 -8.58 -3.87 10.06
C MET A 117 -7.42 -4.63 10.71
N ILE A 118 -6.85 -4.11 11.81
CA ILE A 118 -5.81 -4.80 12.59
C ILE A 118 -6.33 -6.13 13.14
N GLN A 119 -7.56 -6.17 13.65
CA GLN A 119 -8.14 -7.41 14.17
C GLN A 119 -8.41 -8.43 13.05
N CYS A 120 -8.91 -7.99 11.89
CA CYS A 120 -9.08 -8.84 10.72
C CYS A 120 -7.74 -9.42 10.24
N LEU A 121 -6.68 -8.61 10.23
CA LEU A 121 -5.33 -9.04 9.87
C LEU A 121 -4.83 -10.13 10.85
N ASN A 122 -4.93 -9.90 12.15
CA ASN A 122 -4.50 -10.86 13.16
C ASN A 122 -5.24 -12.21 13.04
N ASN A 123 -6.57 -12.18 12.86
CA ASN A 123 -7.36 -13.40 12.66
C ASN A 123 -6.94 -14.14 11.40
N ALA A 124 -6.68 -13.43 10.30
CA ALA A 124 -6.25 -14.04 9.05
C ALA A 124 -4.87 -14.70 9.18
N LEU A 125 -3.96 -14.11 9.95
CA LEU A 125 -2.64 -14.69 10.24
C LEU A 125 -2.71 -15.94 11.12
N GLU A 126 -3.59 -15.96 12.11
CA GLU A 126 -3.88 -17.16 12.90
C GLU A 126 -4.37 -18.30 12.01
N TRP A 127 -5.29 -18.01 11.08
CA TRP A 127 -5.81 -18.99 10.14
C TRP A 127 -4.75 -19.49 9.14
N LEU A 128 -3.89 -18.61 8.65
CA LEU A 128 -2.78 -18.96 7.76
C LEU A 128 -1.80 -19.94 8.43
N SER A 129 -1.68 -19.87 9.76
CA SER A 129 -0.80 -20.71 10.57
C SER A 129 -1.45 -22.04 10.99
N SER A 130 -2.71 -22.29 10.59
CA SER A 130 -3.45 -23.50 10.97
C SER A 130 -3.01 -24.73 10.19
N ASP A 131 -3.07 -25.91 10.81
CA ASP A 131 -2.88 -27.20 10.11
C ASP A 131 -4.05 -27.55 9.17
N GLN A 132 -5.21 -26.88 9.32
CA GLN A 132 -6.38 -27.11 8.48
C GLN A 132 -6.33 -26.30 7.18
N ILE A 133 -6.33 -27.00 6.04
CA ILE A 133 -6.31 -26.40 4.70
C ILE A 133 -7.44 -25.37 4.52
N ALA A 134 -8.66 -25.67 4.99
CA ALA A 134 -9.82 -24.79 4.87
C ALA A 134 -9.61 -23.45 5.61
N LEU A 135 -8.99 -23.48 6.79
CA LEU A 135 -8.66 -22.27 7.53
C LEU A 135 -7.55 -21.48 6.83
N ARG A 136 -6.49 -22.13 6.35
CA ARG A 136 -5.42 -21.45 5.61
C ARG A 136 -5.94 -20.72 4.37
N LEU A 137 -6.80 -21.37 3.59
CA LEU A 137 -7.47 -20.74 2.45
C LEU A 137 -8.33 -19.54 2.88
N GLY A 138 -9.11 -19.69 3.96
CA GLY A 138 -9.88 -18.59 4.54
C GLY A 138 -9.00 -17.39 4.92
N GLY A 139 -7.84 -17.66 5.54
CA GLY A 139 -6.82 -16.67 5.86
C GLY A 139 -6.28 -15.96 4.63
N ILE A 140 -5.88 -16.71 3.60
CA ILE A 140 -5.35 -16.18 2.33
C ILE A 140 -6.34 -15.21 1.67
N TYR A 141 -7.61 -15.59 1.54
CA TYR A 141 -8.61 -14.73 0.90
C TYR A 141 -9.04 -13.54 1.79
N ALA A 142 -9.00 -13.70 3.11
CA ALA A 142 -9.19 -12.57 4.03
C ALA A 142 -8.07 -11.54 3.88
N LEU A 143 -6.81 -11.99 3.76
CA LEU A 143 -5.66 -11.13 3.48
C LEU A 143 -5.81 -10.43 2.12
N GLU A 144 -6.23 -11.14 1.06
CA GLU A 144 -6.49 -10.51 -0.25
C GLU A 144 -7.49 -9.35 -0.13
N ARG A 145 -8.58 -9.55 0.63
CA ARG A 145 -9.60 -8.51 0.83
C ARG A 145 -9.01 -7.29 1.53
N ILE A 146 -8.17 -7.49 2.54
CA ILE A 146 -7.46 -6.41 3.24
C ILE A 146 -6.55 -5.66 2.25
N ALA A 147 -5.75 -6.38 1.47
CA ALA A 147 -4.83 -5.80 0.48
C ALA A 147 -5.54 -5.01 -0.64
N LYS A 148 -6.82 -5.32 -0.92
CA LYS A 148 -7.63 -4.56 -1.88
C LYS A 148 -8.06 -3.20 -1.33
N VAL A 149 -8.40 -3.14 -0.04
CA VAL A 149 -8.96 -1.94 0.60
C VAL A 149 -7.89 -1.04 1.22
N SER A 150 -6.82 -1.62 1.77
CA SER A 150 -5.71 -0.89 2.40
C SER A 150 -4.48 -0.88 1.49
N ALA A 151 -4.18 0.27 0.89
CA ALA A 151 -2.95 0.45 0.12
C ALA A 151 -1.70 0.32 1.00
N GLN A 152 -1.78 0.75 2.27
CA GLN A 152 -0.69 0.66 3.23
C GLN A 152 -0.33 -0.79 3.57
N ASP A 153 -1.33 -1.68 3.68
CA ASP A 153 -1.10 -3.09 4.02
C ASP A 153 -0.90 -3.98 2.80
N HIS A 154 -1.17 -3.47 1.59
CA HIS A 154 -1.11 -4.23 0.35
C HIS A 154 0.22 -4.98 0.20
N TRP A 155 1.34 -4.25 0.25
CA TRP A 155 2.66 -4.83 0.08
C TRP A 155 3.00 -5.83 1.18
N LYS A 156 2.76 -5.46 2.45
CA LYS A 156 3.03 -6.35 3.60
C LYS A 156 2.29 -7.68 3.48
N ILE A 157 1.07 -7.65 2.94
CA ILE A 157 0.30 -8.88 2.68
C ILE A 157 0.93 -9.71 1.57
N MET A 158 1.40 -9.09 0.49
CA MET A 158 2.12 -9.80 -0.58
C MET A 158 3.43 -10.42 -0.08
N GLU A 159 4.14 -9.74 0.82
CA GLU A 159 5.33 -10.27 1.50
C GLU A 159 4.99 -11.48 2.38
N ILE A 160 3.90 -11.41 3.15
CA ILE A 160 3.43 -12.52 3.99
C ILE A 160 3.04 -13.73 3.12
N LEU A 161 2.29 -13.52 2.04
CA LEU A 161 1.85 -14.59 1.15
C LEU A 161 3.03 -15.21 0.39
N SER A 162 3.97 -14.42 -0.12
CA SER A 162 5.16 -14.94 -0.80
C SER A 162 6.07 -15.70 0.17
N THR A 163 6.16 -15.25 1.43
CA THR A 163 6.84 -15.98 2.50
C THR A 163 6.13 -17.29 2.84
N PHE A 164 4.81 -17.30 2.92
CA PHE A 164 4.01 -18.50 3.12
C PHE A 164 4.26 -19.53 2.00
N VAL A 165 4.19 -19.12 0.74
CA VAL A 165 4.51 -19.97 -0.42
C VAL A 165 5.92 -20.53 -0.29
N ARG A 166 6.90 -19.67 -0.02
CA ARG A 166 8.30 -20.10 0.14
C ARG A 166 8.46 -21.10 1.27
N TYR A 167 7.79 -20.95 2.41
CA TYR A 167 8.00 -21.81 3.59
C TYR A 167 7.24 -23.14 3.48
N GLN A 168 6.01 -23.11 2.97
CA GLN A 168 5.17 -24.30 2.86
C GLN A 168 5.43 -25.12 1.58
N SER A 169 6.17 -24.57 0.62
CA SER A 169 6.47 -25.27 -0.64
C SER A 169 7.13 -26.66 -0.40
N PRO A 170 6.62 -27.73 -1.06
CA PRO A 170 7.12 -29.08 -0.88
C PRO A 170 8.63 -29.17 -1.08
N GLY A 171 9.33 -29.85 -0.16
CA GLY A 171 10.76 -30.08 -0.25
C GLY A 171 11.66 -29.16 0.59
N LYS A 172 11.18 -28.04 1.16
CA LYS A 172 12.00 -27.32 2.17
C LYS A 172 12.13 -28.08 3.48
N ILE A 173 11.04 -28.66 3.98
CA ILE A 173 11.05 -29.52 5.19
C ILE A 173 11.94 -30.75 4.96
N HIS A 174 12.01 -31.26 3.73
CA HIS A 174 12.82 -32.44 3.41
C HIS A 174 14.31 -32.12 3.22
N VAL A 175 14.67 -30.92 2.77
CA VAL A 175 16.08 -30.49 2.58
C VAL A 175 16.81 -30.25 3.92
N GLU A 176 16.12 -29.85 4.98
CA GLU A 176 16.73 -29.79 6.33
C GLU A 176 17.04 -31.19 6.90
N MET A 177 16.25 -32.20 6.55
CA MET A 177 16.48 -33.60 6.95
C MET A 177 17.41 -34.38 6.00
N GLN A 178 17.48 -34.01 4.71
CA GLN A 178 18.27 -34.74 3.68
C GLN A 178 19.69 -34.23 3.46
N LYS A 179 20.17 -33.24 4.22
CA LYS A 179 21.58 -32.82 4.15
C LYS A 179 22.59 -33.92 4.56
N GLN A 180 22.11 -35.12 4.89
CA GLN A 180 22.90 -36.31 5.18
C GLN A 180 22.84 -37.43 4.12
N ILE A 181 22.11 -37.31 3.01
CA ILE A 181 22.02 -38.42 2.04
C ILE A 181 22.22 -37.94 0.59
N ASN A 182 23.48 -38.10 0.16
CA ASN A 182 23.99 -38.47 -1.17
C ASN A 182 23.61 -37.70 -2.44
N ASP A 183 24.69 -37.19 -3.05
CA ASP A 183 24.93 -37.02 -4.47
C ASP A 183 24.38 -38.19 -5.32
N SER A 184 23.31 -37.95 -6.06
CA SER A 184 23.01 -38.67 -7.30
C SER A 184 22.06 -37.84 -8.17
N CYS A 185 22.61 -37.31 -9.26
CA CYS A 185 21.90 -36.55 -10.28
C CYS A 185 21.11 -37.50 -11.19
N SER A 186 19.79 -37.41 -11.15
CA SER A 186 18.85 -37.69 -12.24
C SER A 186 17.51 -37.05 -11.87
N PRO A 187 16.80 -36.35 -12.78
CA PRO A 187 15.46 -35.85 -12.48
C PRO A 187 14.54 -37.05 -12.23
N LEU A 188 14.01 -37.17 -11.02
CA LEU A 188 12.98 -38.14 -10.69
C LEU A 188 11.69 -37.77 -11.45
N PRO A 189 10.95 -38.73 -12.03
CA PRO A 189 9.68 -38.46 -12.68
C PRO A 189 8.69 -37.83 -11.70
N ILE A 190 7.85 -36.92 -12.20
CA ILE A 190 6.84 -36.21 -11.40
C ILE A 190 5.84 -37.23 -10.86
N THR A 191 5.97 -37.62 -9.58
CA THR A 191 5.02 -38.48 -8.88
C THR A 191 3.83 -37.66 -8.37
N GLU A 192 2.68 -38.29 -8.10
CA GLU A 192 1.49 -37.62 -7.53
C GLU A 192 1.80 -36.81 -6.24
N ASP A 193 2.86 -37.18 -5.52
CA ASP A 193 3.37 -36.50 -4.31
C ASP A 193 4.06 -35.15 -4.58
N GLN A 194 4.24 -34.76 -5.85
CA GLN A 194 4.77 -33.45 -6.24
C GLN A 194 3.67 -32.43 -6.59
N LYS A 195 2.40 -32.80 -6.46
CA LYS A 195 1.28 -31.90 -6.75
C LYS A 195 1.30 -30.71 -5.81
N LEU A 196 1.23 -29.50 -6.37
CA LEU A 196 1.23 -28.27 -5.60
C LEU A 196 0.06 -28.25 -4.61
N PRO A 197 0.30 -28.03 -3.29
CA PRO A 197 -0.75 -27.88 -2.30
C PRO A 197 -1.74 -26.77 -2.67
N ILE A 198 -3.04 -27.02 -2.42
CA ILE A 198 -4.12 -26.13 -2.85
C ILE A 198 -4.10 -24.74 -2.20
N ASP A 199 -3.62 -24.66 -0.97
CA ASP A 199 -3.37 -23.43 -0.22
C ASP A 199 -2.20 -22.64 -0.81
N ILE A 200 -1.13 -23.29 -1.23
CA ILE A 200 -0.02 -22.65 -1.96
C ILE A 200 -0.52 -22.11 -3.29
N GLN A 201 -1.31 -22.89 -4.04
CA GLN A 201 -1.95 -22.43 -5.27
C GLN A 201 -2.88 -21.23 -4.99
N GLY A 202 -3.64 -21.24 -3.90
CA GLY A 202 -4.47 -20.11 -3.47
C GLY A 202 -3.65 -18.85 -3.20
N ALA A 203 -2.54 -18.97 -2.47
CA ALA A 203 -1.65 -17.86 -2.20
C ALA A 203 -1.01 -17.29 -3.48
N LEU A 204 -0.55 -18.16 -4.39
CA LEU A 204 -0.03 -17.76 -5.70
C LEU A 204 -1.08 -17.04 -6.54
N THR A 205 -2.34 -17.50 -6.49
CA THR A 205 -3.46 -16.86 -7.20
C THR A 205 -3.67 -15.42 -6.70
N VAL A 206 -3.60 -15.20 -5.38
CA VAL A 206 -3.71 -13.85 -4.79
C VAL A 206 -2.52 -12.98 -5.18
N ILE A 207 -1.30 -13.51 -5.09
CA ILE A 207 -0.07 -12.80 -5.50
C ILE A 207 -0.12 -12.42 -6.99
N GLY A 208 -0.59 -13.33 -7.84
CA GLY A 208 -0.71 -13.12 -9.28
C GLY A 208 -1.78 -12.09 -9.67
N ARG A 209 -2.78 -11.87 -8.82
CA ARG A 209 -3.84 -10.86 -9.03
C ARG A 209 -3.54 -9.52 -8.36
N ARG A 210 -2.35 -9.35 -7.79
CA ARG A 210 -1.98 -8.12 -7.08
C ARG A 210 -1.99 -6.91 -8.01
N ASP A 211 -2.24 -5.76 -7.42
CA ASP A 211 -2.26 -4.47 -8.11
C ASP A 211 -0.90 -3.79 -7.93
N SER A 212 -0.03 -3.99 -8.91
CA SER A 212 1.33 -3.45 -8.85
C SER A 212 1.41 -1.93 -8.95
N SER A 213 0.29 -1.23 -9.22
CA SER A 213 0.27 0.23 -9.15
C SER A 213 0.33 0.78 -7.72
N LYS A 214 0.14 -0.09 -6.72
CA LYS A 214 0.20 0.24 -5.28
C LYS A 214 1.57 -0.02 -4.65
N GLU A 215 2.52 -0.56 -5.41
CA GLU A 215 3.83 -1.00 -4.94
C GLU A 215 4.88 0.11 -5.09
N LEU A 216 5.82 0.20 -4.12
CA LEU A 216 6.99 1.07 -4.23
C LEU A 216 8.04 0.44 -5.16
N GLU A 217 9.01 1.23 -5.60
CA GLU A 217 10.04 0.78 -6.56
C GLU A 217 10.84 -0.44 -6.05
N ASP A 218 11.08 -0.54 -4.74
CA ASP A 218 11.84 -1.63 -4.12
C ASP A 218 10.99 -2.85 -3.74
N ASP A 219 9.67 -2.79 -3.89
CA ASP A 219 8.74 -3.85 -3.48
C ASP A 219 8.71 -4.97 -4.54
N LYS A 220 9.50 -6.03 -4.32
CA LYS A 220 9.62 -7.17 -5.26
C LYS A 220 9.22 -8.49 -4.61
N ILE A 221 8.26 -9.18 -5.22
CA ILE A 221 7.80 -10.51 -4.77
C ILE A 221 9.00 -11.47 -4.70
N ASP A 222 9.19 -12.12 -3.55
CA ASP A 222 10.25 -13.12 -3.36
C ASP A 222 9.69 -14.54 -3.36
N LEU A 223 9.95 -15.26 -4.44
CA LEU A 223 9.63 -16.68 -4.63
C LEU A 223 10.89 -17.51 -4.90
N ARG A 224 12.08 -17.01 -4.51
CA ARG A 224 13.34 -17.72 -4.72
C ARG A 224 13.31 -19.09 -4.07
N HIS A 225 13.84 -20.08 -4.79
CA HIS A 225 13.91 -21.47 -4.34
C HIS A 225 12.57 -22.10 -3.93
N ALA A 226 11.43 -21.52 -4.30
CA ALA A 226 10.13 -22.12 -4.05
C ALA A 226 9.92 -23.33 -4.98
N THR A 227 9.27 -24.36 -4.45
CA THR A 227 8.78 -25.49 -5.27
C THR A 227 7.38 -25.19 -5.77
N LEU A 228 7.28 -24.88 -7.05
CA LEU A 228 6.10 -24.43 -7.79
C LEU A 228 5.81 -25.35 -8.99
N ILE A 229 6.17 -26.64 -8.88
CA ILE A 229 5.99 -27.64 -9.93
C ILE A 229 4.50 -27.76 -10.26
N GLY A 230 4.15 -27.64 -11.54
CA GLY A 230 2.76 -27.70 -12.00
C GLY A 230 1.86 -26.58 -11.49
N ALA A 231 2.42 -25.48 -10.98
CA ALA A 231 1.64 -24.34 -10.51
C ALA A 231 0.81 -23.74 -11.66
N ASN A 232 -0.45 -23.39 -11.39
CA ASN A 232 -1.22 -22.56 -12.30
C ASN A 232 -0.93 -21.08 -11.98
N LEU A 233 -0.26 -20.42 -12.92
CA LEU A 233 0.12 -19.02 -12.91
C LEU A 233 -0.36 -18.33 -14.19
N THR A 234 -1.42 -18.86 -14.81
CA THR A 234 -2.05 -18.28 -16.00
C THR A 234 -2.45 -16.84 -15.70
N GLU A 235 -2.08 -15.91 -16.57
CA GLU A 235 -2.31 -14.46 -16.45
C GLU A 235 -1.74 -13.83 -15.16
N ALA A 236 -0.89 -14.55 -14.40
CA ALA A 236 -0.36 -14.03 -13.16
C ALA A 236 0.53 -12.81 -13.43
N ASN A 237 0.25 -11.71 -12.75
CA ASN A 237 1.20 -10.62 -12.64
C ASN A 237 2.34 -11.08 -11.74
N LEU A 238 3.54 -11.20 -12.27
CA LEU A 238 4.76 -11.56 -11.54
C LEU A 238 5.92 -10.61 -11.92
N GLN A 239 5.59 -9.42 -12.45
CA GLN A 239 6.61 -8.49 -12.91
C GLN A 239 7.65 -8.23 -11.83
N GLU A 240 8.92 -8.24 -12.24
CA GLU A 240 10.10 -7.96 -11.42
C GLU A 240 10.28 -8.89 -10.20
N ALA A 241 9.53 -10.00 -10.12
CA ALA A 241 9.64 -10.96 -9.05
C ALA A 241 10.99 -11.70 -9.05
N TYR A 242 11.46 -12.07 -7.85
CA TYR A 242 12.60 -12.94 -7.65
C TYR A 242 12.18 -14.41 -7.64
N LEU A 243 12.51 -15.13 -8.70
CA LEU A 243 12.28 -16.56 -8.92
C LEU A 243 13.59 -17.36 -9.05
N ASN A 244 14.72 -16.78 -8.67
CA ASN A 244 16.03 -17.44 -8.79
C ASN A 244 16.01 -18.83 -8.13
N GLY A 245 16.45 -19.85 -8.89
CA GLY A 245 16.50 -21.24 -8.44
C GLY A 245 15.16 -21.87 -8.03
N SER A 246 14.01 -21.29 -8.40
CA SER A 246 12.70 -21.91 -8.18
C SER A 246 12.51 -23.14 -9.08
N LYS A 247 11.62 -24.04 -8.67
CA LYS A 247 11.20 -25.21 -9.44
C LYS A 247 9.82 -24.96 -10.02
N LEU A 248 9.73 -24.73 -11.32
CA LEU A 248 8.54 -24.38 -12.09
C LEU A 248 8.27 -25.43 -13.19
N GLN A 249 8.78 -26.65 -13.04
CA GLN A 249 8.59 -27.68 -14.07
C GLN A 249 7.09 -27.91 -14.31
N GLY A 250 6.69 -27.89 -15.59
CA GLY A 250 5.29 -28.04 -16.01
C GLY A 250 4.34 -26.97 -15.48
N ALA A 251 4.82 -25.84 -14.95
CA ALA A 251 3.94 -24.75 -14.52
C ALA A 251 3.22 -24.13 -15.72
N ASP A 252 1.96 -23.76 -15.53
CA ASP A 252 1.17 -23.02 -16.51
C ASP A 252 1.36 -21.52 -16.28
N LEU A 253 2.13 -20.87 -17.14
CA LEU A 253 2.46 -19.45 -17.18
C LEU A 253 1.84 -18.78 -18.43
N ASN A 254 0.79 -19.36 -19.00
CA ASN A 254 0.11 -18.80 -20.17
C ASN A 254 -0.30 -17.35 -19.90
N GLN A 255 0.09 -16.44 -20.80
CA GLN A 255 -0.19 -14.99 -20.68
C GLN A 255 0.31 -14.32 -19.38
N ALA A 256 1.17 -14.98 -18.61
CA ALA A 256 1.70 -14.41 -17.37
C ALA A 256 2.57 -13.17 -17.67
N ASN A 257 2.49 -12.15 -16.81
CA ASN A 257 3.37 -10.99 -16.89
C ASN A 257 4.63 -11.24 -16.04
N LEU A 258 5.71 -11.67 -16.70
CA LEU A 258 7.02 -11.96 -16.12
C LEU A 258 8.07 -10.89 -16.48
N LYS A 259 7.63 -9.68 -16.84
CA LYS A 259 8.50 -8.59 -17.26
C LYS A 259 9.56 -8.30 -16.20
N GLY A 260 10.83 -8.23 -16.59
CA GLY A 260 11.94 -7.89 -15.70
C GLY A 260 12.16 -8.88 -14.55
N THR A 261 11.58 -10.08 -14.58
CA THR A 261 11.75 -11.08 -13.52
C THR A 261 13.17 -11.60 -13.42
N TYR A 262 13.56 -12.03 -12.23
CA TYR A 262 14.83 -12.69 -11.97
C TYR A 262 14.63 -14.18 -11.84
N VAL A 263 14.96 -14.94 -12.88
CA VAL A 263 14.68 -16.38 -13.01
C VAL A 263 16.01 -17.14 -13.18
N ILE A 264 17.07 -16.64 -12.56
CA ILE A 264 18.44 -17.16 -12.76
C ILE A 264 18.53 -18.57 -12.17
N GLY A 265 18.93 -19.53 -13.00
CA GLY A 265 19.08 -20.94 -12.62
C GLY A 265 17.80 -21.64 -12.18
N ALA A 266 16.62 -21.06 -12.44
CA ALA A 266 15.34 -21.74 -12.15
C ALA A 266 15.08 -22.87 -13.15
N ASN A 267 14.28 -23.85 -12.73
CA ASN A 267 13.88 -24.97 -13.58
C ASN A 267 12.45 -24.78 -14.10
N LEU A 268 12.28 -24.43 -15.37
CA LEU A 268 11.03 -24.28 -16.11
C LEU A 268 10.86 -25.39 -17.17
N GLU A 269 11.48 -26.55 -16.96
CA GLU A 269 11.34 -27.69 -17.87
C GLU A 269 9.87 -28.04 -18.13
N GLY A 270 9.48 -28.08 -19.41
CA GLY A 270 8.10 -28.35 -19.83
C GLY A 270 7.07 -27.31 -19.39
N ALA A 271 7.46 -26.13 -18.88
CA ALA A 271 6.52 -25.08 -18.51
C ALA A 271 5.79 -24.52 -19.74
N ASP A 272 4.53 -24.13 -19.56
CA ASP A 272 3.75 -23.47 -20.59
C ASP A 272 3.79 -21.96 -20.41
N CYS A 273 4.63 -21.29 -21.19
CA CYS A 273 4.81 -19.84 -21.22
C CYS A 273 4.21 -19.21 -22.50
N ASN A 274 3.21 -19.83 -23.15
CA ASN A 274 2.67 -19.23 -24.36
C ASN A 274 2.10 -17.83 -24.08
N GLN A 275 2.38 -16.89 -24.98
CA GLN A 275 1.97 -15.48 -24.87
C GLN A 275 2.45 -14.77 -23.58
N ALA A 276 3.36 -15.37 -22.82
CA ALA A 276 3.89 -14.73 -21.61
C ALA A 276 4.73 -13.50 -21.96
N ASN A 277 4.66 -12.47 -21.12
CA ASN A 277 5.51 -11.30 -21.24
C ASN A 277 6.79 -11.48 -20.41
N LEU A 278 7.88 -11.85 -21.07
CA LEU A 278 9.22 -12.04 -20.51
C LEU A 278 10.18 -10.89 -20.89
N GLN A 279 9.66 -9.73 -21.29
CA GLN A 279 10.47 -8.59 -21.71
C GLN A 279 11.48 -8.22 -20.61
N GLY A 280 12.77 -8.17 -20.97
CA GLY A 280 13.87 -7.85 -20.06
C GLY A 280 14.09 -8.85 -18.92
N ALA A 281 13.50 -10.04 -18.94
CA ALA A 281 13.67 -11.03 -17.88
C ALA A 281 15.10 -11.59 -17.83
N TYR A 282 15.58 -11.92 -16.63
CA TYR A 282 16.89 -12.50 -16.36
C TYR A 282 16.79 -14.02 -16.22
N LEU A 283 16.94 -14.74 -17.33
CA LEU A 283 16.85 -16.20 -17.46
C LEU A 283 18.24 -16.87 -17.57
N ILE A 284 19.29 -16.23 -17.02
CA ILE A 284 20.66 -16.75 -17.10
C ILE A 284 20.71 -18.15 -16.48
N LYS A 285 21.23 -19.14 -17.24
CA LYS A 285 21.29 -20.56 -16.84
C LYS A 285 19.95 -21.19 -16.45
N ALA A 286 18.81 -20.58 -16.80
CA ALA A 286 17.52 -21.19 -16.58
C ALA A 286 17.36 -22.46 -17.43
N ASN A 287 16.62 -23.43 -16.92
CA ASN A 287 16.24 -24.62 -17.66
C ASN A 287 14.86 -24.41 -18.29
N LEU A 288 14.78 -24.27 -19.61
CA LEU A 288 13.57 -24.14 -20.42
C LEU A 288 13.47 -25.29 -21.43
N THR A 289 14.15 -26.42 -21.17
CA THR A 289 14.02 -27.63 -21.98
C THR A 289 12.55 -28.03 -22.09
N ASP A 290 12.09 -28.36 -23.30
CA ASP A 290 10.71 -28.71 -23.61
C ASP A 290 9.64 -27.64 -23.28
N ALA A 291 10.02 -26.41 -22.93
CA ALA A 291 9.07 -25.35 -22.60
C ALA A 291 8.32 -24.82 -23.85
N CYS A 292 7.05 -24.47 -23.67
CA CYS A 292 6.23 -23.81 -24.68
C CYS A 292 6.34 -22.29 -24.52
N LEU A 293 6.90 -21.61 -25.51
CA LEU A 293 7.11 -20.15 -25.53
C LEU A 293 6.47 -19.54 -26.80
N SER A 294 5.40 -20.15 -27.30
CA SER A 294 4.74 -19.68 -28.54
C SER A 294 4.15 -18.30 -28.30
N ASP A 295 4.38 -17.38 -29.25
CA ASP A 295 3.96 -15.97 -29.18
C ASP A 295 4.46 -15.22 -27.93
N ALA A 296 5.43 -15.76 -27.17
CA ALA A 296 5.96 -15.12 -25.97
C ALA A 296 6.79 -13.89 -26.33
N ASN A 297 6.73 -12.85 -25.49
CA ASN A 297 7.54 -11.65 -25.65
C ASN A 297 8.82 -11.74 -24.82
N LEU A 298 9.95 -12.06 -25.44
CA LEU A 298 11.28 -12.13 -24.82
C LEU A 298 12.17 -10.94 -25.23
N GLU A 299 11.59 -9.81 -25.65
CA GLU A 299 12.38 -8.66 -26.10
C GLU A 299 13.37 -8.21 -25.01
N GLY A 300 14.65 -8.13 -25.36
CA GLY A 300 15.71 -7.71 -24.44
C GLY A 300 15.97 -8.67 -23.27
N ALA A 301 15.41 -9.88 -23.27
CA ALA A 301 15.64 -10.86 -22.20
C ALA A 301 17.09 -11.38 -22.19
N PHE A 302 17.59 -11.76 -21.01
CA PHE A 302 18.94 -12.27 -20.79
C PHE A 302 18.91 -13.78 -20.56
N LEU A 303 19.19 -14.56 -21.60
CA LEU A 303 19.16 -16.03 -21.63
C LEU A 303 20.57 -16.64 -21.75
N ARG A 304 21.61 -15.95 -21.27
CA ARG A 304 22.99 -16.45 -21.36
C ARG A 304 23.10 -17.84 -20.72
N SER A 305 23.62 -18.80 -21.48
CA SER A 305 23.77 -20.20 -21.08
C SER A 305 22.47 -20.89 -20.62
N ALA A 306 21.31 -20.38 -21.05
CA ALA A 306 20.03 -21.05 -20.81
C ALA A 306 19.92 -22.35 -21.63
N LYS A 307 19.15 -23.30 -21.11
CA LYS A 307 18.80 -24.55 -21.77
C LYS A 307 17.44 -24.39 -22.42
N LEU A 308 17.35 -24.52 -23.73
CA LEU A 308 16.15 -24.37 -24.57
C LEU A 308 16.02 -25.56 -25.52
N GLU A 309 16.66 -26.69 -25.18
CA GLU A 309 16.55 -27.93 -25.95
C GLU A 309 15.09 -28.29 -26.16
N GLN A 310 14.70 -28.55 -27.41
CA GLN A 310 13.34 -28.89 -27.82
C GLN A 310 12.26 -27.84 -27.49
N ALA A 311 12.62 -26.64 -27.02
CA ALA A 311 11.66 -25.59 -26.71
C ALA A 311 10.87 -25.14 -27.96
N ILE A 312 9.61 -24.76 -27.77
CA ILE A 312 8.73 -24.27 -28.83
C ILE A 312 8.72 -22.75 -28.79
N LEU A 313 9.39 -22.09 -29.73
CA LEU A 313 9.52 -20.63 -29.84
C LEU A 313 8.74 -20.07 -31.04
N TRP A 314 7.64 -20.72 -31.43
CA TRP A 314 6.83 -20.28 -32.57
C TRP A 314 6.39 -18.82 -32.39
N ASN A 315 6.71 -17.94 -33.34
CA ASN A 315 6.38 -16.50 -33.33
C ASN A 315 6.91 -15.74 -32.10
N ALA A 316 7.80 -16.32 -31.30
CA ALA A 316 8.34 -15.66 -30.12
C ALA A 316 9.11 -14.39 -30.52
N ASN A 317 8.92 -13.32 -29.76
CA ASN A 317 9.68 -12.09 -29.97
C ASN A 317 11.00 -12.13 -29.19
N LEU A 318 12.10 -12.45 -29.85
CA LEU A 318 13.44 -12.51 -29.26
C LEU A 318 14.29 -11.27 -29.60
N GLN A 319 13.65 -10.20 -30.09
CA GLN A 319 14.35 -8.97 -30.51
C GLN A 319 15.27 -8.46 -29.40
N ARG A 320 16.54 -8.23 -29.73
CA ARG A 320 17.59 -7.76 -28.80
C ARG A 320 17.82 -8.66 -27.57
N ALA A 321 17.29 -9.88 -27.53
CA ALA A 321 17.58 -10.83 -26.46
C ALA A 321 19.03 -11.32 -26.54
N SER A 322 19.59 -11.70 -25.40
CA SER A 322 20.93 -12.29 -25.31
C SER A 322 20.83 -13.80 -25.07
N LEU A 323 21.11 -14.60 -26.09
CA LEU A 323 21.16 -16.06 -26.09
C LEU A 323 22.61 -16.58 -26.15
N ILE A 324 23.58 -15.78 -25.67
CA ILE A 324 25.00 -16.13 -25.69
C ILE A 324 25.19 -17.49 -25.02
N GLN A 325 25.84 -18.43 -25.70
CA GLN A 325 26.12 -19.79 -25.20
C GLN A 325 24.85 -20.58 -24.79
N ALA A 326 23.66 -20.18 -25.24
CA ALA A 326 22.43 -20.90 -24.97
C ALA A 326 22.35 -22.20 -25.82
N ASN A 327 21.69 -23.23 -25.27
CA ASN A 327 21.46 -24.47 -25.99
C ASN A 327 20.05 -24.49 -26.57
N LEU A 328 19.91 -24.28 -27.89
CA LEU A 328 18.65 -24.34 -28.64
C LEU A 328 18.55 -25.60 -29.52
N GLN A 329 19.22 -26.69 -29.12
CA GLN A 329 19.17 -27.94 -29.86
C GLN A 329 17.73 -28.40 -30.09
N GLU A 330 17.39 -28.72 -31.33
CA GLU A 330 16.06 -29.20 -31.72
C GLU A 330 14.87 -28.25 -31.44
N ALA A 331 15.12 -27.02 -30.99
CA ALA A 331 14.09 -26.01 -30.74
C ALA A 331 13.35 -25.63 -32.03
N ASN A 332 12.06 -25.32 -31.93
CA ASN A 332 11.26 -24.82 -33.06
C ASN A 332 11.26 -23.28 -33.07
N LEU A 333 11.86 -22.66 -34.09
CA LEU A 333 12.01 -21.21 -34.24
C LEU A 333 11.14 -20.64 -35.38
N GLU A 334 10.10 -21.36 -35.79
CA GLU A 334 9.17 -20.89 -36.82
C GLU A 334 8.65 -19.49 -36.50
N GLY A 335 8.80 -18.54 -37.42
CA GLY A 335 8.27 -17.18 -37.26
C GLY A 335 8.92 -16.33 -36.13
N ALA A 336 9.88 -16.85 -35.37
CA ALA A 336 10.50 -16.12 -34.27
C ALA A 336 11.23 -14.85 -34.76
N ASN A 337 11.05 -13.73 -34.06
CA ASN A 337 11.74 -12.48 -34.39
C ASN A 337 13.14 -12.44 -33.75
N LEU A 338 14.19 -12.64 -34.55
CA LEU A 338 15.59 -12.63 -34.11
C LEU A 338 16.31 -11.28 -34.35
N HIS A 339 15.58 -10.18 -34.58
CA HIS A 339 16.21 -8.90 -34.89
C HIS A 339 17.12 -8.39 -33.76
N GLY A 340 18.41 -8.28 -34.03
CA GLY A 340 19.43 -7.85 -33.07
C GLY A 340 19.65 -8.84 -31.91
N THR A 341 19.14 -10.06 -32.00
CA THR A 341 19.37 -11.12 -31.01
C THR A 341 20.83 -11.53 -31.02
N ASP A 342 21.43 -11.73 -29.84
CA ASP A 342 22.82 -12.17 -29.72
C ASP A 342 22.88 -13.68 -29.50
N LEU A 343 23.30 -14.41 -30.53
CA LEU A 343 23.40 -15.87 -30.58
C LEU A 343 24.85 -16.37 -30.52
N ARG A 344 25.81 -15.53 -30.14
CA ARG A 344 27.23 -15.91 -30.09
C ARG A 344 27.47 -17.13 -29.21
N GLY A 345 28.17 -18.13 -29.75
CA GLY A 345 28.38 -19.43 -29.11
C GLY A 345 27.13 -20.27 -28.85
N ALA A 346 25.96 -19.89 -29.35
CA ALA A 346 24.73 -20.66 -29.16
C ALA A 346 24.74 -21.94 -29.98
N ASN A 347 24.11 -23.00 -29.45
CA ASN A 347 23.96 -24.27 -30.15
C ASN A 347 22.55 -24.41 -30.74
N LEU A 348 22.40 -24.26 -32.05
CA LEU A 348 21.16 -24.43 -32.81
C LEU A 348 21.16 -25.74 -33.62
N GLN A 349 21.98 -26.73 -33.25
CA GLN A 349 22.00 -28.01 -33.95
C GLN A 349 20.60 -28.66 -33.92
N GLY A 350 20.10 -29.03 -35.11
CA GLY A 350 18.78 -29.64 -35.24
C GLY A 350 17.60 -28.68 -35.06
N ALA A 351 17.84 -27.38 -34.82
CA ALA A 351 16.77 -26.39 -34.72
C ALA A 351 15.88 -26.41 -35.97
N LYS A 352 14.56 -26.35 -35.75
CA LYS A 352 13.52 -26.52 -36.77
C LYS A 352 13.00 -25.16 -37.22
N ASN A 353 12.60 -25.07 -38.50
CA ASN A 353 11.91 -23.93 -39.10
C ASN A 353 12.63 -22.57 -38.97
N LEU A 354 13.97 -22.59 -38.81
CA LEU A 354 14.80 -21.40 -38.77
C LEU A 354 15.17 -20.98 -40.20
N THR A 355 14.95 -19.73 -40.55
CA THR A 355 15.25 -19.22 -41.91
C THR A 355 16.57 -18.45 -41.96
N LYS A 356 17.18 -18.37 -43.14
CA LYS A 356 18.38 -17.52 -43.37
C LYS A 356 18.14 -16.07 -42.96
N LYS A 357 16.99 -15.51 -43.33
CA LYS A 357 16.61 -14.13 -42.99
C LYS A 357 16.57 -13.90 -41.48
N GLN A 358 16.06 -14.85 -40.70
CA GLN A 358 16.07 -14.74 -39.24
C GLN A 358 17.52 -14.69 -38.70
N ILE A 359 18.41 -15.55 -39.23
CA ILE A 359 19.83 -15.56 -38.83
C ILE A 359 20.59 -14.30 -39.27
N GLU A 360 20.34 -13.77 -40.46
CA GLU A 360 20.98 -12.53 -40.97
C GLU A 360 20.68 -11.30 -40.10
N LEU A 361 19.56 -11.32 -39.37
CA LEU A 361 19.17 -10.26 -38.45
C LEU A 361 19.74 -10.44 -37.04
N ALA A 362 20.34 -11.59 -36.74
CA ALA A 362 20.95 -11.91 -35.47
C ALA A 362 22.48 -11.71 -35.50
N GLN A 363 23.08 -11.58 -34.32
CA GLN A 363 24.53 -11.57 -34.15
C GLN A 363 25.00 -13.00 -33.87
N ILE A 364 25.87 -13.53 -34.72
CA ILE A 364 26.49 -14.85 -34.57
C ILE A 364 28.01 -14.72 -34.64
N ASP A 365 28.72 -15.76 -34.22
CA ASP A 365 30.18 -15.87 -34.31
C ASP A 365 30.62 -17.28 -34.77
N SER A 366 31.92 -17.52 -34.80
CA SER A 366 32.50 -18.82 -35.21
C SER A 366 32.18 -19.98 -34.25
N GLU A 367 31.74 -19.69 -33.03
CA GLU A 367 31.34 -20.71 -32.04
C GLU A 367 29.85 -21.07 -32.15
N THR A 368 29.08 -20.30 -32.94
CA THR A 368 27.65 -20.54 -33.14
C THR A 368 27.43 -21.76 -34.01
N ILE A 369 26.71 -22.77 -33.50
CA ILE A 369 26.44 -24.02 -34.23
C ILE A 369 25.07 -23.88 -34.92
N LEU A 370 25.05 -23.82 -36.24
CA LEU A 370 23.82 -23.70 -37.04
C LEU A 370 23.23 -25.06 -37.43
N PRO A 371 21.92 -25.14 -37.72
CA PRO A 371 21.34 -26.37 -38.24
C PRO A 371 21.87 -26.70 -39.64
N TYR A 372 22.00 -27.99 -39.95
CA TYR A 372 22.71 -28.49 -41.14
C TYR A 372 22.15 -27.93 -42.47
N TYR A 373 20.85 -27.66 -42.55
CA TYR A 373 20.19 -27.17 -43.75
C TYR A 373 20.48 -25.70 -44.04
N LEU A 374 20.89 -24.90 -43.04
CA LEU A 374 21.31 -23.50 -43.25
C LEU A 374 22.78 -23.38 -43.66
N ILE A 375 23.60 -24.39 -43.33
CA ILE A 375 25.02 -24.44 -43.72
C ILE A 375 25.16 -24.81 -45.21
N ARG A 376 24.22 -25.60 -45.75
CA ARG A 376 24.28 -26.12 -47.13
C ARG A 376 23.48 -25.32 -48.17
N ALA A 377 22.58 -24.44 -47.73
CA ALA A 377 21.77 -23.59 -48.59
C ALA A 377 22.52 -22.32 -48.95
#